data_AF-A0A8B9F5C3-F1
#
_entry.id   AF-A0A8B9F5C3-F1
#
_cell.length_a   1.000
_cell.length_b   1.000
_cell.length_c   1.000
_cell.angle_alpha   90.00
_cell.angle_beta   90.00
_cell.angle_gamma   90.00
#
_symmetry.space_group_name_H-M   'P 1'
#
loop_
_entity.id
_entity.type
_entity.pdbx_description
1 polymer ?
#
loop_
_entity_poly.entity_id
_entity_poly.type
_entity_poly.pdbx_seq_one_letter_code
_entity_poly.pdbx_strand_id
1 'polypeptide(L)'
;MVGDEEQERDFQRFLRRVDDIANLVQGLSSTDSAVNAKAIAEAEKRLRDQECSKEEERNTTVNRTIINTRASVRNGFLAMLEKDAKERAKRRKRNEHLANALKEKGNDAFRKGDYVIAIQRYTEGLEKLRDKQELYTNRAQVSVWE
;
A
#
# COMPACT_ATOMS: atom_id res chain seq x y z
N MET A 1 47.28 11.23 20.02
CA MET A 1 46.70 11.27 21.39
C MET A 1 45.19 11.51 21.41
N VAL A 2 44.55 12.04 20.36
CA VAL A 2 43.08 12.30 20.36
C VAL A 2 42.23 11.03 20.11
N GLY A 3 42.79 10.02 19.42
CA GLY A 3 42.06 8.77 19.09
C GLY A 3 41.80 7.86 20.30
N ASP A 4 42.69 7.88 21.31
CA ASP A 4 42.57 7.01 22.47
C ASP A 4 41.45 7.49 23.43
N GLU A 5 41.21 8.80 23.50
CA GLU A 5 40.15 9.38 24.34
C GLU A 5 38.74 9.12 23.78
N GLU A 6 38.59 9.06 22.46
CA GLU A 6 37.30 8.78 21.82
C GLU A 6 36.91 7.31 21.99
N GLN A 7 37.88 6.41 21.85
CA GLN A 7 37.69 4.98 22.11
C GLN A 7 37.31 4.71 23.56
N GLU A 8 37.95 5.40 24.52
CA GLU A 8 37.59 5.29 25.93
C GLU A 8 36.15 5.77 26.17
N ARG A 9 35.75 6.90 25.58
CA ARG A 9 34.35 7.39 25.71
C ARG A 9 33.33 6.41 25.14
N ASP A 10 33.62 5.82 23.97
CA ASP A 10 32.73 4.84 23.35
C ASP A 10 32.65 3.54 24.13
N PHE A 11 33.77 3.11 24.72
CA PHE A 11 33.83 1.95 25.60
C PHE A 11 33.03 2.19 26.89
N GLN A 12 33.20 3.34 27.53
CA GLN A 12 32.41 3.73 28.71
C GLN A 12 30.91 3.79 28.39
N ARG A 13 30.55 4.32 27.21
CA ARG A 13 29.16 4.31 26.73
C ARG A 13 28.64 2.89 26.50
N PHE A 14 29.48 1.97 26.02
CA PHE A 14 29.12 0.57 25.86
C PHE A 14 28.88 -0.12 27.20
N LEU A 15 29.78 0.03 28.16
CA LEU A 15 29.64 -0.58 29.48
C LEU A 15 28.35 -0.11 30.16
N ARG A 16 28.06 1.19 30.11
CA ARG A 16 26.81 1.74 30.64
C ARG A 16 25.56 1.10 30.00
N ARG A 17 25.59 0.86 28.67
CA ARG A 17 24.48 0.17 27.99
C ARG A 17 24.33 -1.27 28.44
N VAL A 18 25.43 -1.98 28.66
CA VAL A 18 25.41 -3.36 29.17
C VAL A 18 24.80 -3.40 30.56
N ASP A 19 25.20 -2.49 31.45
CA ASP A 19 24.66 -2.39 32.81
C ASP A 19 23.17 -2.04 32.80
N ASP A 20 22.76 -1.10 31.96
CA ASP A 20 21.34 -0.72 31.78
C ASP A 20 20.48 -1.92 31.33
N ILE A 21 21.00 -2.74 30.41
CA ILE A 21 20.31 -3.95 29.94
C ILE A 21 20.26 -5.01 31.03
N ALA A 22 21.36 -5.22 31.76
CA ALA A 22 21.41 -6.19 32.85
C ALA A 22 20.38 -5.84 33.94
N ASN A 23 20.30 -4.58 34.33
CA ASN A 23 19.31 -4.09 35.29
C ASN A 23 17.87 -4.25 34.79
N LEU A 24 17.64 -4.02 33.49
CA LEU A 24 16.32 -4.21 32.87
C LEU A 24 15.88 -5.67 32.90
N VAL A 25 16.77 -6.60 32.52
CA VAL A 25 16.50 -8.05 32.55
C VAL A 25 16.26 -8.52 33.98
N GLN A 26 17.05 -8.03 34.94
CA GLN A 26 16.84 -8.32 36.35
C GLN A 26 15.47 -7.83 36.84
N GLY A 27 15.06 -6.62 36.43
CA GLY A 27 13.73 -6.06 36.72
C GLY A 27 12.59 -6.89 36.15
N LEU A 28 12.73 -7.41 34.92
CA LEU A 28 11.76 -8.31 34.29
C LEU A 28 11.65 -9.67 35.00
N SER A 29 12.73 -10.11 35.65
CA SER A 29 12.76 -11.36 36.42
C SER A 29 12.33 -11.21 37.90
N SER A 30 12.04 -9.99 38.34
CA SER A 30 11.67 -9.70 39.74
C SER A 30 10.28 -10.22 40.09
N THR A 31 10.12 -10.73 41.32
CA THR A 31 8.86 -11.25 41.88
C THR A 31 7.87 -10.15 42.27
N ASP A 32 8.35 -8.92 42.45
CA ASP A 32 7.50 -7.74 42.65
C ASP A 32 6.88 -7.29 41.32
N SER A 33 5.55 -7.40 41.25
CA SER A 33 4.74 -6.99 40.09
C SER A 33 4.94 -5.50 39.73
N ALA A 34 5.17 -4.62 40.71
CA ALA A 34 5.35 -3.20 40.44
C ALA A 34 6.70 -2.89 39.78
N VAL A 35 7.75 -3.62 40.15
CA VAL A 35 9.09 -3.50 39.53
C VAL A 35 9.07 -4.14 38.14
N ASN A 36 8.42 -5.29 37.98
CA ASN A 36 8.27 -5.97 36.71
C ASN A 36 7.51 -5.10 35.70
N ALA A 37 6.37 -4.52 36.08
CA ALA A 37 5.57 -3.65 35.22
C ALA A 37 6.36 -2.39 34.77
N LYS A 38 7.19 -1.82 35.64
CA LYS A 38 8.08 -0.70 35.29
C LYS A 38 9.15 -1.13 34.29
N ALA A 39 9.76 -2.30 34.48
CA ALA A 39 10.76 -2.84 33.56
C ALA A 39 10.15 -3.17 32.18
N ILE A 40 8.92 -3.69 32.13
CA ILE A 40 8.19 -3.90 30.87
C ILE A 40 7.97 -2.56 30.16
N ALA A 41 7.47 -1.53 30.85
CA ALA A 41 7.23 -0.22 30.26
C ALA A 41 8.52 0.43 29.72
N GLU A 42 9.64 0.25 30.41
CA GLU A 42 10.95 0.72 29.99
C GLU A 42 11.48 -0.06 28.76
N ALA A 43 11.29 -1.37 28.72
CA ALA A 43 11.65 -2.22 27.59
C ALA A 43 10.85 -1.86 26.33
N GLU A 44 9.54 -1.66 26.46
CA GLU A 44 8.70 -1.23 25.35
C GLU A 44 9.10 0.15 24.82
N LYS A 45 9.46 1.08 25.71
CA LYS A 45 9.96 2.40 25.29
C LYS A 45 11.24 2.26 24.46
N ARG A 46 12.20 1.44 24.90
CA ARG A 46 13.44 1.18 24.14
C ARG A 46 13.19 0.51 22.79
N LEU A 47 12.21 -0.41 22.70
CA LEU A 47 11.83 -1.04 21.43
C LEU A 47 11.22 -0.04 20.46
N ARG A 48 10.34 0.86 20.94
CA ARG A 48 9.77 1.95 20.12
C ARG A 48 10.85 2.89 19.57
N ASP A 49 11.82 3.26 20.40
CA ASP A 49 12.95 4.12 19.99
C ASP A 49 13.86 3.40 18.95
N GLN A 50 14.01 2.08 19.03
CA GLN A 50 14.73 1.29 18.01
C GLN A 50 13.93 1.09 16.71
N GLU A 51 12.61 0.94 16.76
CA GLU A 51 11.79 0.80 15.55
C GLU A 51 11.80 2.09 14.72
N CYS A 52 11.83 3.26 15.36
CA CYS A 52 11.96 4.56 14.69
C CYS A 52 13.29 4.73 13.92
N SER A 53 14.32 3.94 14.26
CA SER A 53 15.63 3.94 13.56
C SER A 53 15.82 2.77 12.58
N LYS A 54 15.06 1.67 12.72
CA LYS A 54 15.22 0.44 11.90
C LYS A 54 14.22 0.29 10.75
N GLU A 55 13.25 1.20 10.60
CA GLU A 55 12.31 1.15 9.47
C GLU A 55 13.01 1.37 8.11
N GLU A 56 14.26 1.86 8.10
CA GLU A 56 15.08 2.00 6.89
C GLU A 56 15.86 0.73 6.47
N GLU A 57 16.00 -0.29 7.33
CA GLU A 57 16.94 -1.41 7.10
C GLU A 57 16.30 -2.77 6.82
N ARG A 58 14.97 -2.86 6.65
CA ARG A 58 14.31 -4.09 6.18
C ARG A 58 14.30 -4.20 4.66
N ASN A 59 15.46 -4.15 4.02
CA ASN A 59 15.60 -4.51 2.61
C ASN A 59 16.43 -5.80 2.49
N THR A 60 15.75 -6.92 2.30
CA THR A 60 16.38 -8.20 1.98
C THR A 60 17.18 -8.09 0.68
N THR A 61 18.41 -8.61 0.72
CA THR A 61 19.52 -8.38 -0.22
C THR A 61 19.29 -8.86 -1.67
N VAL A 62 18.13 -9.40 -2.03
CA VAL A 62 18.00 -10.16 -3.29
C VAL A 62 17.33 -9.39 -4.44
N ASN A 63 16.69 -8.24 -4.24
CA ASN A 63 16.17 -7.43 -5.36
C ASN A 63 16.22 -5.93 -5.08
N ARG A 64 17.43 -5.34 -5.09
CA ARG A 64 17.62 -3.90 -5.00
C ARG A 64 17.41 -3.26 -6.37
N THR A 65 16.17 -2.96 -6.73
CA THR A 65 15.92 -1.87 -7.67
C THR A 65 16.57 -0.61 -7.09
N ILE A 66 17.47 0.02 -7.85
CA ILE A 66 18.18 1.24 -7.45
C ILE A 66 17.18 2.40 -7.54
N ILE A 67 16.30 2.50 -6.55
CA ILE A 67 15.46 3.69 -6.36
C ILE A 67 16.25 4.62 -5.46
N ASN A 68 16.59 5.80 -5.97
CA ASN A 68 17.28 6.86 -5.23
C ASN A 68 16.42 7.29 -4.03
N THR A 69 16.72 6.76 -2.84
CA THR A 69 16.01 7.04 -1.59
C THR A 69 16.51 8.34 -0.96
N ARG A 70 16.23 9.47 -1.59
CA ARG A 70 16.25 10.76 -0.88
C ARG A 70 14.92 10.89 -0.13
N ALA A 71 14.89 10.38 1.11
CA ALA A 71 13.69 10.19 1.91
C ALA A 71 12.83 11.46 2.12
N SER A 72 13.39 12.66 1.94
CA SER A 72 12.68 13.93 2.15
C SER A 72 11.68 14.32 1.04
N VAL A 73 11.83 13.81 -0.19
CA VAL A 73 10.89 14.12 -1.31
C VAL A 73 9.66 13.18 -1.33
N ARG A 74 9.65 12.15 -0.49
CA ARG A 74 8.65 11.06 -0.52
C ARG A 74 7.25 11.46 -0.10
N ASN A 75 7.08 12.40 0.83
CA ASN A 75 5.75 12.67 1.43
C ASN A 75 4.77 13.32 0.43
N GLY A 76 5.24 14.31 -0.34
CA GLY A 76 4.43 14.96 -1.37
C GLY A 76 4.14 14.05 -2.56
N PHE A 77 5.13 13.22 -2.95
CA PHE A 77 4.97 12.26 -4.04
C PHE A 77 4.00 11.13 -3.69
N LEU A 78 4.05 10.59 -2.45
CA LEU A 78 3.07 9.60 -1.98
C LEU A 78 1.64 10.16 -2.00
N ALA A 79 1.44 11.38 -1.50
CA ALA A 79 0.13 12.03 -1.52
C ALA A 79 -0.37 12.27 -2.95
N MET A 80 0.51 12.66 -3.87
CA MET A 80 0.17 12.81 -5.29
C MET A 80 -0.19 11.47 -5.93
N LEU A 81 0.58 10.41 -5.67
CA LEU A 81 0.29 9.05 -6.15
C LEU A 81 -1.04 8.53 -5.60
N GLU A 82 -1.31 8.73 -4.32
CA GLU A 82 -2.56 8.31 -3.69
C GLU A 82 -3.76 9.04 -4.32
N LYS A 83 -3.65 10.36 -4.53
CA LYS A 83 -4.67 11.17 -5.20
C LYS A 83 -4.93 10.68 -6.63
N ASP A 84 -3.87 10.41 -7.37
CA ASP A 84 -3.92 9.90 -8.75
C ASP A 84 -4.50 8.48 -8.81
N ALA A 85 -4.13 7.59 -7.89
CA ALA A 85 -4.71 6.26 -7.75
C ALA A 85 -6.23 6.33 -7.45
N LYS A 86 -6.65 7.20 -6.53
CA LYS A 86 -8.07 7.45 -6.23
C LYS A 86 -8.82 7.98 -7.46
N GLU A 87 -8.23 8.90 -8.22
CA GLU A 87 -8.88 9.44 -9.42
C GLU A 87 -9.02 8.39 -10.52
N ARG A 88 -7.99 7.57 -10.76
CA ARG A 88 -8.09 6.43 -11.70
C ARG A 88 -9.16 5.44 -11.28
N ALA A 89 -9.25 5.11 -9.99
CA ALA A 89 -10.30 4.23 -9.47
C ALA A 89 -11.70 4.82 -9.70
N LYS A 90 -11.91 6.11 -9.40
CA LYS A 90 -13.17 6.81 -9.69
C LYS A 90 -13.52 6.80 -11.17
N ARG A 91 -12.54 7.06 -12.05
CA ARG A 91 -12.72 7.03 -13.50
C ARG A 91 -13.14 5.65 -14.00
N ARG A 92 -12.49 4.59 -13.52
CA ARG A 92 -12.87 3.20 -13.84
C ARG A 92 -14.32 2.92 -13.42
N LYS A 93 -14.68 3.27 -12.19
CA LYS A 93 -16.05 3.08 -11.67
C LYS A 93 -17.09 3.84 -12.50
N ARG A 94 -16.83 5.10 -12.88
CA ARG A 94 -17.72 5.88 -13.75
C ARG A 94 -17.86 5.26 -15.13
N ASN A 95 -16.76 4.84 -15.75
CA ASN A 95 -16.78 4.19 -17.05
C ASN A 95 -17.53 2.85 -16.99
N GLU A 96 -17.38 2.10 -15.90
CA GLU A 96 -18.10 0.85 -15.65
C GLU A 96 -19.60 1.06 -15.55
N HIS A 97 -20.04 2.03 -14.74
CA HIS A 97 -21.46 2.38 -14.66
C HIS A 97 -22.03 2.82 -16.01
N LEU A 98 -21.28 3.63 -16.78
CA LEU A 98 -21.71 4.07 -18.10
C LEU A 98 -21.84 2.91 -19.09
N ALA A 99 -20.86 2.00 -19.11
CA ALA A 99 -20.90 0.82 -19.97
C ALA A 99 -22.01 -0.15 -19.55
N ASN A 100 -22.30 -0.28 -18.25
CA ASN A 100 -23.43 -1.07 -17.74
C ASN A 100 -24.76 -0.49 -18.23
N ALA A 101 -24.94 0.83 -18.12
CA ALA A 101 -26.15 1.49 -18.59
C ALA A 101 -26.35 1.36 -20.12
N LEU A 102 -25.27 1.45 -20.90
CA LEU A 102 -25.32 1.24 -22.35
C LEU A 102 -25.63 -0.21 -22.71
N LYS A 103 -25.08 -1.17 -21.95
CA LYS A 103 -25.42 -2.60 -22.08
C LYS A 103 -26.91 -2.81 -21.87
N GLU A 104 -27.48 -2.28 -20.79
CA GLU A 104 -28.91 -2.43 -20.48
C GLU A 104 -29.80 -1.84 -21.57
N LYS A 105 -29.47 -0.65 -22.07
CA LYS A 105 -30.17 -0.02 -23.22
C LYS A 105 -30.09 -0.87 -24.49
N GLY A 106 -28.93 -1.47 -24.77
CA GLY A 106 -28.75 -2.40 -25.89
C GLY A 106 -29.58 -3.67 -25.71
N ASN A 107 -29.63 -4.23 -24.50
CA ASN A 107 -30.45 -5.39 -24.16
C ASN A 107 -31.95 -5.07 -24.30
N ASP A 108 -32.39 -3.87 -23.93
CA ASP A 108 -33.77 -3.40 -24.12
C ASP A 108 -34.14 -3.31 -25.60
N ALA A 109 -33.27 -2.74 -26.43
CA ALA A 109 -33.48 -2.67 -27.88
C ALA A 109 -33.50 -4.07 -28.51
N PHE A 110 -32.60 -4.96 -28.07
CA PHE A 110 -32.57 -6.35 -28.50
C PHE A 110 -33.88 -7.09 -28.18
N ARG A 111 -34.42 -6.90 -26.97
CA ARG A 111 -35.73 -7.47 -26.58
C ARG A 111 -36.90 -6.94 -27.40
N LYS A 112 -36.79 -5.72 -27.93
CA LYS A 112 -37.81 -5.11 -28.80
C LYS A 112 -37.70 -5.54 -30.27
N GLY A 113 -36.60 -6.21 -30.66
CA GLY A 113 -36.30 -6.58 -32.04
C GLY A 113 -35.57 -5.49 -32.84
N ASP A 114 -35.17 -4.38 -32.20
CA ASP A 114 -34.45 -3.28 -32.84
C ASP A 114 -32.94 -3.55 -32.86
N TYR A 115 -32.51 -4.49 -33.71
CA TYR A 115 -31.14 -5.00 -33.75
C TYR A 115 -30.09 -3.94 -34.15
N VAL A 116 -30.43 -3.04 -35.09
CA VAL A 116 -29.55 -1.95 -35.53
C VAL A 116 -29.20 -1.00 -34.36
N ILE A 117 -30.22 -0.63 -33.57
CA ILE A 117 -30.05 0.23 -32.40
C ILE A 117 -29.24 -0.50 -31.32
N ALA A 118 -29.49 -1.80 -31.11
CA ALA A 118 -28.74 -2.60 -30.15
C ALA A 118 -27.24 -2.65 -30.49
N ILE A 119 -26.87 -2.87 -31.76
CA ILE A 119 -25.47 -2.85 -32.23
C ILE A 119 -24.81 -1.50 -31.96
N GLN A 120 -25.51 -0.39 -32.24
CA GLN A 120 -25.01 0.95 -31.98
C GLN A 120 -24.75 1.16 -30.48
N ARG A 121 -25.69 0.77 -29.61
CA ARG A 121 -25.53 0.91 -28.16
C ARG A 121 -24.41 0.04 -27.59
N TYR A 122 -24.23 -1.18 -28.10
CA TYR A 122 -23.09 -2.02 -27.69
C TYR A 122 -21.76 -1.45 -28.18
N THR A 123 -21.72 -0.86 -29.38
CA THR A 123 -20.52 -0.20 -29.92
C THR A 123 -20.14 1.04 -29.10
N GLU A 124 -21.13 1.90 -28.76
CA GLU A 124 -20.93 3.03 -27.85
C GLU A 124 -20.43 2.57 -26.46
N GLY A 125 -20.95 1.44 -25.96
CA GLY A 125 -20.49 0.85 -24.70
C GLY A 125 -19.03 0.40 -24.74
N LEU A 126 -18.61 -0.22 -25.85
CA LEU A 126 -17.25 -0.70 -26.08
C LEU A 126 -16.24 0.45 -26.22
N GLU A 127 -16.65 1.60 -26.78
CA GLU A 127 -15.81 2.80 -26.80
C GLU A 127 -15.51 3.33 -25.40
N LYS A 128 -16.45 3.19 -24.45
CA LYS A 128 -16.27 3.63 -23.06
C LYS A 128 -15.47 2.63 -22.24
N LEU A 129 -15.71 1.33 -22.44
CA LEU A 129 -14.95 0.25 -21.83
C LEU A 129 -14.68 -0.88 -22.82
N ARG A 130 -13.46 -0.87 -23.36
CA ARG A 130 -12.99 -1.88 -24.32
C ARG A 130 -12.78 -3.26 -23.69
N ASP A 131 -12.66 -3.33 -22.37
CA ASP A 131 -12.31 -4.55 -21.64
C ASP A 131 -13.54 -5.41 -21.30
N LYS A 132 -14.76 -4.95 -21.64
CA LYS A 132 -15.98 -5.64 -21.27
C LYS A 132 -16.38 -6.68 -22.33
N GLN A 133 -15.95 -7.93 -22.11
CA GLN A 133 -16.21 -9.07 -23.00
C GLN A 133 -17.70 -9.26 -23.34
N GLU A 134 -18.60 -9.06 -22.36
CA GLU A 134 -20.06 -9.21 -22.54
C GLU A 134 -20.62 -8.37 -23.70
N LEU A 135 -20.06 -7.18 -23.93
CA LEU A 135 -20.55 -6.30 -25.00
C LEU A 135 -20.17 -6.84 -26.39
N TYR A 136 -19.02 -7.48 -26.53
CA TYR A 136 -18.61 -8.13 -27.78
C TYR A 136 -19.47 -9.35 -28.08
N THR A 137 -19.73 -10.19 -27.07
CA THR A 137 -20.59 -11.37 -27.24
C THR A 137 -22.01 -10.96 -27.61
N ASN A 138 -22.57 -9.96 -26.94
CA ASN A 138 -23.92 -9.49 -27.23
C ASN A 138 -24.01 -8.84 -28.62
N ARG A 139 -23.00 -8.06 -29.03
CA ARG A 139 -22.94 -7.49 -30.39
C ARG A 139 -22.84 -8.59 -31.46
N ALA A 140 -21.96 -9.57 -31.27
CA ALA A 140 -21.83 -10.69 -32.19
C ALA A 140 -23.13 -11.49 -32.29
N GLN A 141 -23.81 -11.70 -31.15
CA GLN A 141 -25.12 -12.33 -31.13
C GLN A 141 -26.11 -11.55 -31.98
N VAL A 142 -26.23 -10.22 -31.82
CA VAL A 142 -27.16 -9.42 -32.63
C VAL A 142 -26.87 -9.52 -34.12
N SER A 143 -25.60 -9.50 -34.53
CA SER A 143 -25.21 -9.65 -35.94
C SER A 143 -25.54 -11.02 -36.54
N VAL A 144 -25.85 -12.04 -35.73
CA VAL A 144 -26.36 -13.34 -36.21
C VAL A 144 -27.87 -13.30 -36.46
N TRP A 145 -28.59 -12.35 -35.87
CA TRP A 145 -30.05 -12.18 -36.03
C TRP A 145 -30.43 -11.15 -37.11
N GLU A 146 -29.43 -10.53 -37.75
CA GLU A 146 -29.58 -9.68 -38.95
C GLU A 146 -29.48 -10.53 -40.22
#